data_AF-A0A3Q3JD42-F1
#
_entry.id   AF-A0A3Q3JD42-F1
#
_cell.length_a   1.000
_cell.length_b   1.000
_cell.length_c   1.000
_cell.angle_alpha   90.00
_cell.angle_beta   90.00
_cell.angle_gamma   90.00
#
_symmetry.space_group_name_H-M   'P 1'
#
loop_
_entity.id
_entity.type
_entity.pdbx_description
1 polymer ?
#
loop_
_entity_poly.entity_id
_entity_poly.type
_entity_poly.pdbx_seq_one_letter_code
_entity_poly.pdbx_strand_id
1 'polypeptide(L)'
;LRLQLKPERDEWGSGLEAMQCALQLEKKVNQALLDLHKLATQYADPHLCDFLERHYLNEQVEHMKKLGDYITNLTQMDASTNKMSQE
;
A
#
# COMPACT_ATOMS: atom_id res chain seq x y z
N LEU A 1 15.20 -12.89 17.89
CA LEU A 1 14.10 -13.83 17.62
C LEU A 1 13.23 -13.24 16.52
N ARG A 2 13.35 -13.70 15.26
CA ARG A 2 12.36 -13.36 14.23
C ARG A 2 11.25 -14.41 14.32
N LEU A 3 10.12 -14.03 14.91
CA LEU A 3 8.89 -14.79 14.74
C LEU A 3 8.45 -14.59 13.30
N GLN A 4 8.78 -15.53 12.43
CA GLN A 4 8.23 -15.54 11.08
C GLN A 4 6.80 -16.07 11.20
N LEU A 5 5.87 -15.15 11.49
CA LEU A 5 4.45 -15.41 11.47
C LEU A 5 4.05 -15.77 10.04
N LYS A 6 3.25 -16.83 9.90
CA LYS A 6 2.65 -17.19 8.63
C LYS A 6 1.79 -16.01 8.15
N PRO A 7 1.94 -15.55 6.89
CA PRO A 7 1.11 -14.48 6.38
C PRO A 7 -0.37 -14.91 6.34
N GLU A 8 -1.27 -13.94 6.41
CA GLU A 8 -2.72 -14.17 6.39
C GLU A 8 -3.19 -14.81 5.07
N ARG A 9 -2.44 -14.57 3.99
CA ARG A 9 -2.76 -15.04 2.63
C ARG A 9 -1.49 -15.57 1.96
N ASP A 10 -1.55 -16.82 1.50
CA ASP A 10 -0.44 -17.48 0.76
C ASP A 10 -0.67 -17.48 -0.77
N GLU A 11 -1.91 -17.28 -1.23
CA GLU A 11 -2.30 -17.29 -2.65
C GLU A 11 -3.06 -16.02 -3.02
N TRP A 12 -2.68 -15.37 -4.13
CA TRP A 12 -3.15 -14.01 -4.46
C TRP A 12 -4.13 -13.94 -5.65
N GLY A 13 -4.44 -15.07 -6.28
CA GLY A 13 -5.34 -15.11 -7.44
C GLY A 13 -4.68 -14.52 -8.68
N SER A 14 -5.10 -13.32 -9.09
CA SER A 14 -4.57 -12.61 -10.26
C SER A 14 -3.60 -11.49 -9.88
N GLY A 15 -2.83 -11.00 -10.87
CA GLY A 15 -1.98 -9.81 -10.67
C GLY A 15 -2.78 -8.58 -10.22
N LEU A 16 -4.02 -8.43 -10.70
CA LEU A 16 -4.92 -7.35 -10.29
C LEU A 16 -5.32 -7.48 -8.81
N GLU A 17 -5.75 -8.67 -8.39
CA GLU A 17 -6.09 -8.95 -6.99
C GLU A 17 -4.89 -8.76 -6.05
N ALA A 18 -3.70 -9.20 -6.48
CA ALA A 18 -2.47 -9.02 -5.74
C ALA A 18 -2.16 -7.52 -5.52
N MET A 19 -2.26 -6.70 -6.57
CA MET A 19 -2.01 -5.26 -6.49
C MET A 19 -3.06 -4.54 -5.62
N GLN A 20 -4.33 -4.93 -5.72
CA GLN A 20 -5.38 -4.41 -4.85
C GLN A 20 -5.11 -4.74 -3.38
N CYS A 21 -4.68 -5.97 -3.08
CA CYS A 21 -4.37 -6.37 -1.72
C CYS A 21 -3.13 -5.65 -1.18
N ALA A 22 -2.08 -5.49 -2.01
CA ALA A 22 -0.92 -4.68 -1.68
C ALA A 22 -1.31 -3.23 -1.35
N LEU A 23 -2.19 -2.61 -2.16
CA LEU A 23 -2.65 -1.24 -1.90
C LEU A 23 -3.42 -1.13 -0.57
N GLN A 24 -4.23 -2.14 -0.22
CA GLN A 24 -4.92 -2.16 1.08
C GLN A 24 -3.95 -2.33 2.24
N LEU A 25 -2.91 -3.14 2.09
CA LEU A 25 -1.86 -3.27 3.09
C LEU A 25 -1.11 -1.94 3.27
N GLU A 26 -0.74 -1.27 2.17
CA GLU A 26 -0.05 0.02 2.23
C GLU A 26 -0.89 1.10 2.91
N LYS A 27 -2.21 1.13 2.67
CA LYS A 27 -3.14 2.01 3.39
C LYS A 27 -3.13 1.76 4.90
N LYS A 28 -3.11 0.49 5.33
CA LYS A 28 -3.05 0.13 6.75
C LYS A 28 -1.72 0.59 7.37
N VAL A 29 -0.60 0.40 6.67
CA VAL A 29 0.72 0.85 7.13
C VAL A 29 0.79 2.37 7.21
N ASN A 30 0.30 3.08 6.19
CA ASN A 30 0.25 4.54 6.20
C ASN A 30 -0.61 5.07 7.36
N GLN A 31 -1.77 4.46 7.62
CA GLN A 31 -2.60 4.84 8.77
C GLN A 31 -1.87 4.63 10.10
N ALA A 32 -1.19 3.50 10.28
CA ALA A 32 -0.41 3.23 11.49
C ALA A 32 0.73 4.25 11.69
N LEU A 33 1.38 4.68 10.60
CA LEU A 33 2.41 5.73 10.63
C LEU A 33 1.83 7.10 11.00
N LEU A 34 0.65 7.45 10.47
CA LEU A 34 -0.06 8.68 10.83
C LEU A 34 -0.49 8.69 12.29
N ASP A 35 -0.98 7.55 12.79
CA ASP A 35 -1.36 7.40 14.20
C ASP A 35 -0.13 7.54 15.13
N LEU A 36 1.01 6.96 14.74
CA LEU A 36 2.28 7.12 15.45
C LEU A 36 2.78 8.56 15.43
N HIS A 37 2.70 9.25 14.28
CA HIS A 37 3.06 10.66 14.16
C HIS A 37 2.19 11.55 15.04
N LYS A 38 0.87 11.29 15.06
CA LYS A 38 -0.07 11.97 15.96
C LYS A 38 0.29 11.75 17.43
N LEU A 39 0.71 10.53 17.79
CA LEU A 39 1.16 10.22 19.15
C LEU A 39 2.44 10.99 19.50
N ALA A 40 3.45 10.97 18.62
CA ALA A 40 4.69 11.72 18.79
C ALA A 40 4.44 13.22 18.99
N THR A 41 3.49 13.78 18.22
CA THR A 41 3.05 15.17 18.33
C THR A 41 2.42 15.44 19.71
N GLN A 42 1.57 14.55 20.22
CA GLN A 42 0.95 14.70 21.56
C GLN A 42 1.98 14.68 22.70
N TYR A 43 3.04 13.90 22.56
CA TYR A 43 4.13 13.82 23.54
C TYR A 43 5.24 14.86 23.31
N ALA A 44 5.06 15.78 22.35
CA ALA A 44 6.03 16.80 21.99
C ALA A 44 7.43 16.23 21.65
N ASP A 45 7.47 15.15 20.86
CA ASP A 45 8.70 14.58 20.29
C ASP A 45 8.89 15.06 18.84
N PRO A 46 9.52 16.22 18.62
CA PRO A 46 9.72 16.77 17.26
C PRO A 46 10.68 15.93 16.43
N HIS A 47 11.59 15.18 17.05
CA HIS A 47 12.56 14.36 16.33
C HIS A 47 11.87 13.15 15.71
N LEU A 48 10.97 12.49 16.44
CA LEU A 48 10.19 11.38 15.90
C LEU A 48 9.22 11.86 14.81
N CYS A 49 8.57 13.02 14.97
CA CYS A 49 7.72 13.57 13.91
C CYS A 49 8.51 13.79 12.61
N ASP A 50 9.65 14.48 12.69
CA ASP A 50 10.52 14.76 11.52
C ASP A 50 11.03 13.48 10.86
N PHE A 51 11.41 12.48 11.67
CA PHE A 51 11.84 11.18 11.18
C PHE A 51 10.72 10.46 10.38
N LEU A 52 9.49 10.44 10.89
CA LEU A 52 8.35 9.80 10.22
C LEU A 52 7.97 10.52 8.92
N GLU A 53 7.96 11.86 8.94
CA GLU A 53 7.64 12.67 7.76
C GLU A 53 8.67 12.48 6.64
N ARG A 54 9.97 12.57 6.96
CA ARG A 54 11.04 12.51 5.96
C ARG A 54 11.24 11.13 5.36
N HIS A 55 11.16 10.08 6.18
CA HIS A 55 11.59 8.75 5.76
C HIS A 55 10.45 7.80 5.42
N TYR A 56 9.22 8.05 5.87
CA TYR A 56 8.14 7.07 5.73
C TYR A 56 6.89 7.66 5.07
N LEU A 57 6.38 8.79 5.55
CA LEU A 57 5.08 9.30 5.09
C LEU A 57 5.10 9.70 3.60
N ASN A 58 6.18 10.33 3.12
CA ASN A 58 6.32 10.67 1.71
C ASN A 58 6.43 9.42 0.82
N GLU A 59 7.26 8.45 1.21
CA GLU A 59 7.44 7.21 0.45
C GLU A 59 6.12 6.42 0.36
N GLN A 60 5.33 6.39 1.44
CA GLN A 60 4.03 5.72 1.42
C GLN A 60 3.05 6.31 0.41
N VAL A 61 2.99 7.64 0.29
CA VAL A 61 2.11 8.29 -0.69
C VAL A 61 2.55 7.94 -2.12
N GLU A 62 3.86 7.92 -2.38
CA GLU A 62 4.40 7.52 -3.67
C GLU A 62 4.12 6.05 -4.02
N HIS A 63 4.31 5.13 -3.07
CA HIS A 63 4.02 3.71 -3.27
C HIS A 63 2.54 3.45 -3.50
N MET A 64 1.67 4.08 -2.72
CA MET A 64 0.22 3.98 -2.91
C MET A 64 -0.21 4.49 -4.29
N LYS A 65 0.40 5.59 -4.77
CA LYS A 65 0.16 6.10 -6.12
C LYS A 65 0.58 5.08 -7.19
N LYS A 66 1.81 4.56 -7.12
CA LYS A 66 2.31 3.56 -8.06
C LYS A 66 1.42 2.31 -8.12
N LEU A 67 0.96 1.82 -6.96
CA LEU A 67 0.02 0.70 -6.90
C LEU A 67 -1.33 1.05 -7.54
N GLY A 68 -1.85 2.26 -7.31
CA GLY A 68 -3.08 2.74 -7.97
C GLY A 68 -2.96 2.80 -9.49
N ASP A 69 -1.82 3.27 -9.99
CA ASP A 69 -1.52 3.32 -11.43
C ASP A 69 -1.46 1.90 -12.02
N TYR A 70 -0.82 0.95 -11.34
CA TYR A 70 -0.81 -0.46 -11.76
C TYR A 70 -2.19 -1.09 -11.79
N ILE A 71 -3.02 -0.86 -10.78
CA ILE A 71 -4.41 -1.36 -10.74
C ILE A 71 -5.20 -0.81 -11.93
N THR A 72 -5.05 0.48 -12.23
CA THR A 72 -5.73 1.13 -13.36
C THR A 72 -5.32 0.50 -14.68
N ASN A 73 -4.02 0.35 -14.91
CA ASN A 73 -3.48 -0.25 -16.14
C ASN A 73 -3.93 -1.71 -16.32
N LEU A 74 -3.88 -2.52 -15.26
CA LEU A 74 -4.33 -3.91 -15.28
C LEU A 74 -5.83 -4.03 -15.57
N THR A 75 -6.65 -3.16 -14.95
CA THR A 75 -8.11 -3.14 -15.19
C THR A 75 -8.43 -2.79 -16.65
N GLN A 76 -7.69 -1.86 -17.25
CA GLN A 76 -7.87 -1.48 -18.66
C GLN A 76 -7.46 -2.59 -19.63
N MET A 77 -6.37 -3.31 -19.33
CA MET A 77 -5.91 -4.45 -20.14
C MET A 77 -6.90 -5.61 -20.10
N ASP A 78 -7.47 -5.93 -18.93
CA ASP A 78 -8.52 -6.96 -18.82
C ASP A 78 -9.77 -6.58 -19.62
N ALA A 79 -10.22 -5.33 -19.52
CA ALA A 79 -11.38 -4.84 -20.26
C ALA A 79 -11.16 -4.88 -21.78
N SER A 80 -9.94 -4.64 -22.25
CA SER A 80 -9.58 -4.65 -23.68
C SER A 80 -9.48 -6.08 -24.23
N THR A 81 -8.89 -6.98 -23.45
CA THR A 81 -8.80 -8.41 -23.80
C THR A 81 -10.17 -9.06 -23.92
N ASN A 82 -11.10 -8.72 -23.02
CA ASN A 82 -12.47 -9.23 -23.07
C ASN A 82 -13.27 -8.72 -24.28
N LYS A 83 -12.98 -7.51 -24.78
CA LYS A 83 -13.64 -6.99 -26.01
C LYS A 83 -13.15 -7.71 -27.27
N MET A 84 -11.84 -7.92 -27.41
CA MET A 84 -11.29 -8.70 -28.53
C MET A 84 -11.74 -10.17 -28.54
N SER A 85 -12.11 -10.72 -27.38
CA SER A 85 -12.61 -12.10 -27.28
C SER A 85 -14.08 -12.24 -27.70
N GLN A 86 -14.78 -11.13 -27.93
CA GLN A 86 -16.21 -11.09 -28.33
C GLN A 86 -16.42 -10.67 -29.79
N GLU A 87 -15.33 -10.39 -30.52
CA GLU A 87 -15.31 -10.13 -31.97
C GLU A 87 -14.81 -11.37 -32.73
#